data_AF-A0A7D6ZML5-F1
#
_entry.id   AF-A0A7D6ZML5-F1
#
_cell.length_a   1.000
_cell.length_b   1.000
_cell.length_c   1.000
_cell.angle_alpha   90.00
_cell.angle_beta   90.00
_cell.angle_gamma   90.00
#
_symmetry.space_group_name_H-M   'P 1'
#
loop_
_entity.id
_entity.type
_entity.pdbx_description
1 polymer ?
#
loop_
_entity_poly.entity_id
_entity_poly.type
_entity_poly.pdbx_seq_one_letter_code
_entity_poly.pdbx_strand_id
1 'polypeptide(L)'
;MIRNHFRTLTIGVTAGAITGVVTVAGIIAWDEHDPWGMLCHAVARRRLSPAERWELDRLRAEQANQRSADARVRDLQTATTRAKFRPDLLAVGIKASTLEELPIPALIFEVLRASELSRSADGTMPATTRDMWWNQRNALLDEFDQRRGWDVKRHLSELDQLRLDSAQKKVALHRYTLPPAAASPDLDPFGDPADDYFNASGPY
;
A
#
# COMPACT_ATOMS: atom_id res chain seq x y z
N MET A 1 28.01 -19.18 63.72
CA MET A 1 27.12 -20.17 63.09
C MET A 1 25.94 -19.41 62.49
N ILE A 2 25.97 -19.13 61.19
CA ILE A 2 25.02 -18.23 60.50
C ILE A 2 23.95 -19.10 59.84
N ARG A 3 22.69 -18.98 60.26
CA ARG A 3 21.56 -19.49 59.48
C ARG A 3 20.32 -18.65 59.76
N ASN A 4 19.92 -17.89 58.74
CA ASN A 4 18.54 -17.53 58.39
C ASN A 4 18.59 -16.21 57.61
N HIS A 5 18.60 -16.24 56.27
CA HIS A 5 18.20 -15.13 55.39
C HIS A 5 18.27 -15.56 53.93
N PHE A 6 17.35 -16.42 53.45
CA PHE A 6 17.18 -16.67 52.00
C PHE A 6 15.81 -17.26 51.70
N ARG A 7 14.71 -16.53 51.94
CA ARG A 7 13.38 -16.88 51.38
C ARG A 7 12.48 -15.67 51.15
N THR A 8 12.98 -14.63 50.49
CA THR A 8 12.11 -13.58 49.93
C THR A 8 12.89 -12.79 48.91
N LEU A 9 12.96 -13.25 47.65
CA LEU A 9 13.42 -12.39 46.53
C LEU A 9 13.10 -12.93 45.13
N THR A 10 12.44 -14.09 44.99
CA THR A 10 12.15 -14.69 43.68
C THR A 10 10.68 -14.58 43.22
N ILE A 11 9.78 -14.00 44.03
CA ILE A 11 8.35 -13.86 43.66
C ILE A 11 8.02 -12.46 43.10
N GLY A 12 8.90 -11.46 43.29
CA GLY A 12 8.61 -10.07 42.92
C GLY A 12 8.81 -9.71 41.44
N VAL A 13 9.67 -10.41 40.70
CA VAL A 13 10.06 -10.01 39.33
C VAL A 13 9.17 -10.64 38.26
N THR A 14 8.60 -11.82 38.52
CA THR A 14 7.73 -12.52 37.57
C THR A 14 6.30 -11.96 37.55
N ALA A 15 5.79 -11.47 38.70
CA ALA A 15 4.47 -10.85 38.75
C ALA A 15 4.40 -9.54 37.93
N GLY A 16 5.43 -8.70 37.99
CA GLY A 16 5.47 -7.44 37.23
C GLY A 16 5.52 -7.64 35.71
N ALA A 17 6.30 -8.63 35.24
CA ALA A 17 6.42 -8.93 33.82
C ALA A 17 5.15 -9.58 33.25
N ILE A 18 4.52 -10.51 33.98
CA ILE A 18 3.29 -11.17 33.51
C ILE A 18 2.13 -10.16 33.50
N THR A 19 2.01 -9.33 34.53
CA THR A 19 0.96 -8.28 34.56
C THR A 19 1.19 -7.25 33.46
N GLY A 20 2.44 -6.82 33.22
CA GLY A 20 2.78 -5.89 32.14
C GLY A 20 2.49 -6.45 30.74
N VAL A 21 2.90 -7.68 30.44
CA VAL A 21 2.65 -8.32 29.14
C VAL A 21 1.17 -8.61 28.91
N VAL A 22 0.43 -9.06 29.93
CA VAL A 22 -1.02 -9.30 29.83
C VAL A 22 -1.80 -8.00 29.67
N THR A 23 -1.38 -6.91 30.34
CA THR A 23 -2.05 -5.61 30.21
C THR A 23 -1.78 -4.99 28.84
N VAL A 24 -0.54 -5.08 28.32
CA VAL A 24 -0.21 -4.59 26.98
C VAL A 24 -0.87 -5.42 25.89
N ALA A 25 -0.87 -6.76 25.99
CA ALA A 25 -1.60 -7.63 25.07
C ALA A 25 -3.12 -7.38 25.14
N GLY A 26 -3.66 -7.11 26.33
CA GLY A 26 -5.05 -6.74 26.53
C GLY A 26 -5.41 -5.38 25.93
N ILE A 27 -4.52 -4.38 26.01
CA ILE A 27 -4.72 -3.06 25.39
C ILE A 27 -4.60 -3.15 23.86
N ILE A 28 -3.64 -3.92 23.34
CA ILE A 28 -3.50 -4.16 21.89
C ILE A 28 -4.75 -4.89 21.36
N ALA A 29 -5.21 -5.93 22.04
CA ALA A 29 -6.46 -6.62 21.67
C ALA A 29 -7.70 -5.72 21.84
N TRP A 30 -7.71 -4.78 22.79
CA TRP A 30 -8.79 -3.82 22.99
C TRP A 30 -8.86 -2.79 21.85
N ASP A 31 -7.72 -2.30 21.39
CA ASP A 31 -7.63 -1.36 20.27
C ASP A 31 -7.97 -2.05 18.94
N GLU A 32 -7.61 -3.33 18.80
CA GLU A 32 -7.84 -4.14 17.61
C GLU A 32 -9.28 -4.70 17.51
N HIS A 33 -10.07 -4.64 18.59
CA HIS A 33 -11.46 -5.15 18.62
C HIS A 33 -12.56 -4.15 18.96
N ASP A 34 -12.26 -2.90 19.30
CA ASP A 34 -13.23 -1.86 19.70
C ASP A 34 -14.48 -2.43 20.42
N PRO A 35 -14.29 -3.03 21.61
CA PRO A 35 -15.37 -3.73 22.31
C PRO A 35 -16.50 -2.78 22.69
N TRP A 36 -16.23 -1.48 22.82
CA TRP A 36 -17.26 -0.46 23.03
C TRP A 36 -18.12 -0.24 21.80
N GLY A 37 -17.52 -0.20 20.61
CA GLY A 37 -18.23 -0.22 19.34
C GLY A 37 -19.09 -1.47 19.16
N MET A 38 -18.58 -2.66 19.51
CA MET A 38 -19.35 -3.90 19.49
C MET A 38 -20.54 -3.88 20.47
N LEU A 39 -20.34 -3.38 21.69
CA LEU A 39 -21.39 -3.27 22.69
C LEU A 39 -22.46 -2.25 22.29
N CYS A 40 -22.04 -1.08 21.79
CA CYS A 40 -22.93 -0.05 21.24
C CYS A 40 -23.74 -0.60 20.06
N HIS A 41 -23.12 -1.37 19.17
CA HIS A 41 -23.82 -2.05 18.08
C HIS A 41 -24.81 -3.11 18.59
N ALA A 42 -24.47 -3.89 19.61
CA ALA A 42 -25.36 -4.89 20.19
C ALA A 42 -26.58 -4.24 20.88
N VAL A 43 -26.37 -3.15 21.60
CA VAL A 43 -27.43 -2.36 22.24
C VAL A 43 -28.32 -1.68 21.20
N ALA A 44 -27.74 -1.07 20.16
CA ALA A 44 -28.49 -0.49 19.05
C ALA A 44 -29.34 -1.54 18.34
N ARG A 45 -28.80 -2.75 18.12
CA ARG A 45 -29.51 -3.85 17.47
C ARG A 45 -30.71 -4.36 18.27
N ARG A 46 -30.68 -4.26 19.61
CA ARG A 46 -31.83 -4.61 20.48
C ARG A 46 -32.99 -3.61 20.40
N ARG A 47 -32.74 -2.38 19.95
CA ARG A 47 -33.78 -1.34 19.78
C ARG A 47 -34.46 -1.41 18.42
N LEU A 48 -33.97 -2.25 17.50
CA LEU A 48 -34.49 -2.40 16.15
C LEU A 48 -35.55 -3.51 16.07
N SER A 49 -36.60 -3.26 15.31
CA SER A 49 -37.60 -4.25 14.95
C SER A 49 -36.96 -5.44 14.20
N PRO A 50 -37.61 -6.61 14.14
CA PRO A 50 -37.12 -7.75 13.36
C PRO A 50 -36.84 -7.41 11.89
N ALA A 51 -37.67 -6.57 11.27
CA ALA A 51 -37.50 -6.12 9.88
C ALA A 51 -36.27 -5.21 9.70
N GLU A 52 -36.07 -4.25 10.60
CA GLU A 52 -34.90 -3.36 10.56
C GLU A 52 -33.60 -4.11 10.83
N ARG A 53 -33.62 -5.16 11.67
CA ARG A 53 -32.46 -6.02 11.89
C ARG A 53 -32.06 -6.79 10.63
N TRP A 54 -33.03 -7.36 9.91
CA TRP A 54 -32.78 -8.06 8.66
C TRP A 54 -32.21 -7.12 7.60
N GLU A 55 -32.78 -5.93 7.45
CA GLU A 55 -32.29 -4.93 6.50
C GLU A 55 -30.87 -4.43 6.84
N LEU A 56 -30.59 -4.21 8.11
CA LEU A 56 -29.26 -3.83 8.58
C LEU A 56 -28.22 -4.94 8.33
N ASP A 57 -28.59 -6.21 8.50
CA ASP A 57 -27.72 -7.34 8.19
C ASP A 57 -27.50 -7.49 6.67
N ARG A 58 -28.53 -7.25 5.86
CA ARG A 58 -28.44 -7.21 4.39
C ARG A 58 -27.45 -6.13 3.94
N LEU A 59 -27.58 -4.91 4.45
CA LEU A 59 -26.70 -3.78 4.12
C LEU A 59 -25.26 -4.03 4.57
N ARG A 60 -25.06 -4.64 5.74
CA ARG A 60 -23.71 -5.02 6.22
C ARG A 60 -23.08 -6.10 5.35
N ALA A 61 -23.85 -7.11 4.94
CA ALA A 61 -23.37 -8.15 4.04
C ALA A 61 -23.00 -7.58 2.67
N GLU A 62 -23.83 -6.66 2.14
CA GLU A 62 -23.55 -5.94 0.90
C GLU A 62 -22.28 -5.08 1.00
N GLN A 63 -22.14 -4.34 2.10
CA GLN A 63 -20.95 -3.53 2.36
C GLN A 63 -19.70 -4.40 2.55
N ALA A 64 -19.80 -5.55 3.21
CA ALA A 64 -18.69 -6.49 3.36
C ALA A 64 -18.27 -7.08 1.99
N ASN A 65 -19.24 -7.43 1.15
CA ASN A 65 -18.98 -7.89 -0.21
C ASN A 65 -18.30 -6.81 -1.06
N GLN A 66 -18.78 -5.57 -1.02
CA GLN A 66 -18.15 -4.43 -1.70
C GLN A 66 -16.71 -4.23 -1.23
N ARG A 67 -16.47 -4.18 0.09
CA ARG A 67 -15.11 -4.06 0.64
C ARG A 67 -14.20 -5.20 0.20
N SER A 68 -14.71 -6.42 0.12
CA SER A 68 -13.93 -7.58 -0.34
C SER A 68 -13.58 -7.50 -1.83
N ALA A 69 -14.49 -6.98 -2.66
CA ALA A 69 -14.24 -6.72 -4.07
C ALA A 69 -13.20 -5.60 -4.24
N ASP A 70 -13.35 -4.50 -3.50
CA ASP A 70 -12.39 -3.37 -3.50
C ASP A 70 -11.00 -3.79 -3.01
N ALA A 71 -10.94 -4.69 -2.03
CA ALA A 71 -9.67 -5.25 -1.55
C ALA A 71 -8.98 -6.05 -2.67
N ARG A 72 -9.70 -6.94 -3.35
CA ARG A 72 -9.15 -7.72 -4.48
C ARG A 72 -8.67 -6.83 -5.63
N VAL A 73 -9.43 -5.78 -5.96
CA VAL A 73 -9.03 -4.82 -7.00
C VAL A 73 -7.74 -4.10 -6.59
N ARG A 74 -7.63 -3.67 -5.33
CA ARG A 74 -6.41 -3.06 -4.80
C ARG A 74 -5.23 -4.02 -4.84
N ASP A 75 -5.40 -5.27 -4.42
CA ASP A 75 -4.33 -6.28 -4.45
C ASP A 75 -3.81 -6.51 -5.88
N LEU A 76 -4.72 -6.58 -6.86
CA LEU A 76 -4.35 -6.68 -8.28
C LEU A 76 -3.63 -5.42 -8.78
N GLN A 77 -4.09 -4.23 -8.38
CA GLN A 77 -3.44 -2.96 -8.73
C GLN A 77 -2.04 -2.85 -8.14
N THR A 78 -1.85 -3.26 -6.88
CA THR A 78 -0.55 -3.31 -6.21
C THR A 78 0.38 -4.29 -6.93
N ALA A 79 -0.08 -5.53 -7.20
CA ALA A 79 0.72 -6.52 -7.92
C ALA A 79 1.14 -6.04 -9.33
N THR A 80 0.21 -5.46 -10.09
CA THR A 80 0.51 -4.90 -11.42
C THR A 80 1.42 -3.68 -11.36
N THR A 81 1.35 -2.87 -10.31
CA THR A 81 2.23 -1.72 -10.12
C THR A 81 3.65 -2.17 -9.78
N ARG A 82 3.81 -3.14 -8.87
CA ARG A 82 5.11 -3.71 -8.50
C ARG A 82 5.79 -4.43 -9.66
N ALA A 83 5.02 -5.14 -10.50
CA ALA A 83 5.54 -5.83 -11.68
C ALA A 83 6.20 -4.89 -12.71
N LYS A 84 5.91 -3.59 -12.63
CA LYS A 84 6.51 -2.58 -13.51
C LYS A 84 7.85 -2.05 -12.98
N PHE A 85 8.30 -2.50 -11.82
CA PHE A 85 9.62 -2.18 -11.29
C PHE A 85 10.71 -2.72 -12.22
N ARG A 86 11.72 -1.87 -12.45
CA ARG A 86 12.84 -2.12 -13.33
C ARG A 86 14.15 -1.91 -12.57
N PRO A 87 14.87 -2.98 -12.19
CA PRO A 87 16.10 -2.88 -11.41
C PRO A 87 17.25 -2.23 -12.19
N ASP A 88 17.20 -2.29 -13.53
CA ASP A 88 18.16 -1.62 -14.42
C ASP A 88 18.07 -0.08 -14.36
N LEU A 89 16.96 0.46 -13.84
CA LEU A 89 16.77 1.89 -13.66
C LEU A 89 17.25 2.40 -12.29
N LEU A 90 17.82 1.55 -11.43
CA LEU A 90 18.38 1.97 -10.14
C LEU A 90 19.66 2.81 -10.32
N ALA A 91 20.06 3.56 -9.29
CA ALA A 91 21.24 4.41 -9.36
C ALA A 91 22.49 3.55 -9.40
N VAL A 92 23.53 4.10 -10.01
CA VAL A 92 24.86 3.47 -10.01
C VAL A 92 25.28 3.19 -8.56
N GLY A 93 25.54 1.91 -8.28
CA GLY A 93 25.98 1.43 -6.96
C GLY A 93 24.89 0.77 -6.12
N ILE A 94 23.60 0.88 -6.49
CA ILE A 94 22.53 0.14 -5.82
C ILE A 94 22.34 -1.19 -6.54
N LYS A 95 22.56 -2.29 -5.83
CA LYS A 95 22.32 -3.66 -6.31
C LYS A 95 21.10 -4.23 -5.61
N ALA A 96 19.95 -4.11 -6.26
CA ALA A 96 18.71 -4.76 -5.84
C ALA A 96 18.03 -5.32 -7.08
N SER A 97 17.63 -6.58 -7.02
CA SER A 97 16.90 -7.27 -8.08
C SER A 97 15.39 -7.13 -7.91
N THR A 98 14.95 -6.92 -6.67
CA THR A 98 13.55 -6.78 -6.26
C THR A 98 13.34 -5.49 -5.45
N LEU A 99 12.07 -5.07 -5.29
CA LEU A 99 11.73 -3.88 -4.49
C LEU A 99 12.05 -4.10 -3.01
N GLU A 100 11.82 -5.31 -2.52
CA GLU A 100 11.96 -5.71 -1.12
C GLU A 100 13.44 -5.64 -0.67
N GLU A 101 14.38 -5.91 -1.59
CA GLU A 101 15.83 -5.84 -1.35
C GLU A 101 16.35 -4.42 -1.13
N LEU A 102 15.61 -3.38 -1.54
CA LEU A 102 16.07 -2.00 -1.40
C LEU A 102 16.15 -1.61 0.07
N PRO A 103 17.30 -1.17 0.59
CA PRO A 103 17.37 -0.62 1.94
C PRO A 103 16.61 0.71 1.99
N ILE A 104 16.03 1.05 3.14
CA ILE A 104 15.17 2.25 3.31
C ILE A 104 15.83 3.55 2.80
N PRO A 105 17.12 3.82 3.10
CA PRO A 105 17.79 5.00 2.55
C PRO A 105 17.83 5.02 1.01
N ALA A 106 18.08 3.87 0.38
CA ALA A 106 18.11 3.75 -1.07
C ALA A 106 16.70 3.90 -1.66
N LEU A 107 15.69 3.28 -1.05
CA LEU A 107 14.30 3.42 -1.48
C LEU A 107 13.86 4.90 -1.48
N ILE A 108 14.13 5.63 -0.41
CA ILE A 108 13.79 7.06 -0.32
C ILE A 108 14.51 7.85 -1.42
N PHE A 109 15.81 7.62 -1.59
CA PHE A 109 16.59 8.27 -2.64
C PHE A 109 16.02 8.00 -4.03
N GLU A 110 15.70 6.75 -4.34
CA GLU A 110 15.18 6.34 -5.63
C GLU A 110 13.78 6.89 -5.92
N VAL A 111 12.90 6.95 -4.93
CA VAL A 111 11.57 7.58 -5.07
C VAL A 111 11.72 9.04 -5.49
N LEU A 112 12.62 9.79 -4.85
CA LEU A 112 12.85 11.20 -5.16
C LEU A 112 13.45 11.35 -6.56
N ARG A 113 14.46 10.54 -6.90
CA ARG A 113 15.13 10.58 -8.19
C ARG A 113 14.18 10.21 -9.34
N ALA A 114 13.45 9.11 -9.21
CA ALA A 114 12.48 8.67 -10.21
C ALA A 114 11.34 9.69 -10.38
N SER A 115 10.94 10.37 -9.30
CA SER A 115 9.94 11.44 -9.38
C SER A 115 10.42 12.67 -10.14
N GLU A 116 11.68 13.07 -9.95
CA GLU A 116 12.30 14.16 -10.68
C GLU A 116 12.48 13.81 -12.16
N LEU A 117 12.96 12.60 -12.46
CA LEU A 117 13.11 12.11 -13.83
C LEU A 117 11.77 11.99 -14.55
N SER A 118 10.75 11.43 -13.90
CA SER A 118 9.39 11.35 -14.44
C SER A 118 8.83 12.73 -14.79
N ARG A 119 9.08 13.75 -13.96
CA ARG A 119 8.66 15.13 -14.22
C ARG A 119 9.43 15.77 -15.37
N SER A 120 10.74 15.51 -15.47
CA SER A 120 11.56 16.01 -16.57
C SER A 120 11.21 15.38 -17.92
N ALA A 121 10.69 14.14 -17.90
CA ALA A 121 10.26 13.41 -19.09
C ALA A 121 8.93 13.90 -19.67
N ASP A 122 8.15 14.69 -18.92
CA ASP A 122 6.96 15.37 -19.41
C ASP A 122 7.37 16.45 -20.42
N GLY A 123 7.08 16.20 -21.70
CA GLY A 123 7.24 17.17 -22.79
C GLY A 123 8.54 17.10 -23.60
N THR A 124 9.61 16.50 -23.06
CA THR A 124 10.92 16.44 -23.77
C THR A 124 11.30 15.03 -24.24
N MET A 125 10.71 13.99 -23.62
CA MET A 125 11.05 12.60 -23.90
C MET A 125 9.93 11.87 -24.67
N PRO A 126 10.29 10.81 -25.43
CA PRO A 126 9.33 9.89 -26.03
C PRO A 126 8.34 9.35 -25.00
N ALA A 127 7.10 9.11 -25.42
CA ALA A 127 6.03 8.58 -24.56
C ALA A 127 6.46 7.30 -23.82
N THR A 128 7.16 6.40 -24.50
CA THR A 128 7.68 5.14 -23.93
C THR A 128 8.63 5.37 -22.75
N THR A 129 9.54 6.35 -22.87
CA THR A 129 10.49 6.71 -21.79
C THR A 129 9.77 7.38 -20.62
N ARG A 130 8.76 8.19 -20.91
CA ARG A 130 7.92 8.84 -19.90
C ARG A 130 7.12 7.82 -19.10
N ASP A 131 6.47 6.88 -19.79
CA ASP A 131 5.72 5.79 -19.19
C ASP A 131 6.62 4.89 -18.34
N MET A 132 7.84 4.61 -18.82
CA MET A 132 8.84 3.84 -18.06
C MET A 132 9.17 4.50 -16.71
N TRP A 133 9.52 5.80 -16.71
CA TRP A 133 9.84 6.51 -15.46
C TRP A 133 8.62 6.69 -14.56
N TRP A 134 7.45 6.93 -15.14
CA TRP A 134 6.18 7.00 -14.41
C TRP A 134 5.88 5.68 -13.70
N ASN A 135 6.00 4.57 -14.40
CA ASN A 135 5.76 3.24 -13.86
C ASN A 135 6.80 2.86 -12.78
N GLN A 136 8.09 3.16 -13.00
CA GLN A 136 9.15 2.94 -12.02
C GLN A 136 8.90 3.74 -10.73
N ARG A 137 8.55 5.01 -10.87
CA ARG A 137 8.18 5.88 -9.74
C ARG A 137 7.01 5.30 -8.95
N ASN A 138 5.95 4.83 -9.63
CA ASN A 138 4.78 4.30 -8.94
C ASN A 138 5.08 3.00 -8.20
N ALA A 139 5.90 2.11 -8.77
CA ALA A 139 6.36 0.90 -8.09
C ALA A 139 7.15 1.21 -6.82
N LEU A 140 8.06 2.19 -6.87
CA LEU A 140 8.83 2.64 -5.71
C LEU A 140 7.96 3.34 -4.65
N LEU A 141 6.95 4.12 -5.06
CA LEU A 141 6.00 4.77 -4.15
C LEU A 141 5.11 3.76 -3.44
N ASP A 142 4.64 2.73 -4.15
CA ASP A 142 3.86 1.63 -3.58
C ASP A 142 4.66 0.89 -2.50
N GLU A 143 5.93 0.56 -2.78
CA GLU A 143 6.83 -0.05 -1.79
C GLU A 143 7.09 0.88 -0.59
N PHE A 144 7.28 2.18 -0.83
CA PHE A 144 7.45 3.17 0.24
C PHE A 144 6.23 3.23 1.17
N ASP A 145 5.02 3.22 0.60
CA ASP A 145 3.79 3.25 1.39
C ASP A 145 3.55 1.93 2.13
N GLN A 146 3.85 0.79 1.50
CA GLN A 146 3.77 -0.52 2.15
C GLN A 146 4.68 -0.57 3.38
N ARG A 147 5.93 -0.10 3.28
CA ARG A 147 6.88 -0.06 4.41
C ARG A 147 6.50 0.95 5.49
N ARG A 148 5.72 1.97 5.14
CA ARG A 148 5.14 2.92 6.09
C ARG A 148 3.87 2.40 6.75
N GLY A 149 3.23 1.38 6.18
CA GLY A 149 2.14 0.65 6.81
C GLY A 149 2.58 0.16 8.20
N TRP A 150 1.69 0.32 9.18
CA TRP A 150 1.96 -0.01 10.59
C TRP A 150 2.56 -1.41 10.76
N ASP A 151 2.00 -2.38 10.05
CA ASP A 151 2.39 -3.79 10.13
C ASP A 151 3.85 -4.02 9.76
N VAL A 152 4.35 -3.34 8.72
CA VAL A 152 5.76 -3.45 8.31
C VAL A 152 6.63 -2.53 9.16
N LYS A 153 6.18 -1.29 9.39
CA LYS A 153 6.95 -0.25 10.07
C LYS A 153 7.35 -0.64 11.48
N ARG A 154 6.47 -1.31 12.24
CA ARG A 154 6.74 -1.77 13.62
C ARG A 154 7.89 -2.78 13.72
N HIS A 155 8.24 -3.45 12.62
CA HIS A 155 9.32 -4.43 12.55
C HIS A 155 10.65 -3.84 12.07
N LEU A 156 10.67 -2.56 11.68
CA LEU A 156 11.88 -1.86 11.25
C LEU A 156 12.68 -1.32 12.44
N SER A 157 13.97 -1.08 12.20
CA SER A 157 14.81 -0.35 13.16
C SER A 157 14.25 1.06 13.43
N GLU A 158 14.40 1.58 14.64
CA GLU A 158 13.93 2.93 15.00
C GLU A 158 14.49 4.00 14.06
N LEU A 159 15.75 3.85 13.65
CA LEU A 159 16.40 4.75 12.69
C LEU A 159 15.71 4.72 11.32
N ASP A 160 15.31 3.54 10.84
CA ASP A 160 14.62 3.42 9.55
C ASP A 160 13.17 3.91 9.63
N GLN A 161 12.50 3.74 10.78
CA GLN A 161 11.20 4.35 11.03
C GLN A 161 11.28 5.89 10.95
N LEU A 162 12.28 6.49 11.60
CA LEU A 162 12.52 7.95 11.55
C LEU A 162 12.87 8.44 10.14
N ARG A 163 13.62 7.64 9.36
CA ARG A 163 13.92 7.95 7.95
C ARG A 163 12.64 7.98 7.11
N LEU A 164 11.76 6.99 7.26
CA LEU A 164 10.48 6.96 6.55
C LEU A 164 9.59 8.16 6.93
N ASP A 165 9.51 8.49 8.22
CA ASP A 165 8.69 9.60 8.71
C ASP A 165 9.21 10.96 8.25
N SER A 166 10.52 11.18 8.32
CA SER A 166 11.14 12.41 7.82
C SER A 166 11.04 12.54 6.29
N ALA A 167 11.06 11.43 5.56
CA ALA A 167 10.90 11.41 4.11
C ALA A 167 9.45 11.64 3.65
N GLN A 168 8.44 11.35 4.47
CA GLN A 168 7.03 11.44 4.10
C GLN A 168 6.67 12.77 3.44
N LYS A 169 7.03 13.89 4.06
CA LYS A 169 6.69 15.22 3.53
C LYS A 169 7.34 15.47 2.18
N LYS A 170 8.59 15.05 2.02
CA LYS A 170 9.34 15.20 0.75
C LYS A 170 8.68 14.35 -0.33
N VAL A 171 8.46 13.07 -0.07
CA VAL A 171 7.82 12.14 -1.01
C VAL A 171 6.41 12.61 -1.41
N ALA A 172 5.63 13.14 -0.46
CA ALA A 172 4.29 13.67 -0.74
C ALA A 172 4.30 14.84 -1.74
N LEU A 173 5.29 15.74 -1.68
CA LEU A 173 5.45 16.85 -2.64
C LEU A 173 5.72 16.35 -4.07
N HIS A 174 6.33 15.18 -4.19
CA HIS A 174 6.62 14.55 -5.48
C HIS A 174 5.46 13.70 -6.02
N ARG A 175 4.34 13.59 -5.29
CA ARG A 175 3.19 12.75 -5.65
C ARG A 175 2.25 13.39 -6.69
N TYR A 176 2.20 14.72 -6.74
CA TYR A 176 1.27 15.49 -7.57
C TYR A 176 1.77 15.75 -9.01
N THR A 177 2.20 14.72 -9.72
CA THR A 177 2.34 14.78 -11.17
C THR A 177 1.17 14.01 -11.78
N LEU A 178 0.50 14.59 -12.78
CA LEU A 178 -0.55 13.91 -13.55
C LEU A 178 0.08 12.73 -14.31
N PRO A 179 -0.67 11.65 -14.58
CA PRO A 179 -0.19 10.63 -15.48
C PRO A 179 0.19 11.28 -16.81
N PRO A 180 1.20 10.75 -17.52
CA PRO A 180 1.45 11.18 -18.87
C PRO A 180 0.13 11.08 -19.63
N ALA A 181 -0.29 12.16 -20.30
CA ALA A 181 -1.47 12.12 -21.15
C ALA A 181 -1.30 10.89 -22.04
N ALA A 182 -2.21 9.92 -21.90
CA ALA A 182 -2.20 8.75 -22.76
C ALA A 182 -2.10 9.30 -24.17
N ALA A 183 -1.11 8.85 -24.95
CA ALA A 183 -1.21 9.02 -26.39
C ALA A 183 -2.56 8.42 -26.73
N SER A 184 -3.54 9.27 -27.02
CA SER A 184 -4.82 8.82 -27.52
C SER A 184 -4.46 7.83 -28.61
N PRO A 185 -5.04 6.60 -28.64
CA PRO A 185 -5.03 5.89 -29.91
C PRO A 185 -5.55 6.91 -30.91
N ASP A 186 -4.83 7.11 -32.02
CA ASP A 186 -5.33 7.82 -33.19
C ASP A 186 -6.61 7.10 -33.60
N LEU A 187 -7.71 7.40 -32.93
CA LEU A 187 -9.04 7.25 -33.43
C LEU A 187 -9.13 8.37 -34.44
N ASP A 188 -8.60 8.11 -35.63
CA ASP A 188 -8.89 8.90 -36.80
C ASP A 188 -10.42 8.86 -36.93
N PRO A 189 -11.15 9.94 -36.57
CA PRO A 189 -12.61 9.93 -36.62
C PRO A 189 -13.09 10.03 -38.09
N PHE A 190 -12.14 10.10 -39.02
CA PHE A 190 -12.33 10.18 -40.46
C PHE A 190 -11.60 9.05 -41.21
N GLY A 191 -11.41 7.88 -40.57
CA GLY A 191 -11.03 6.66 -41.30
C GLY A 191 -11.98 6.49 -42.49
N ASP A 192 -11.47 6.80 -43.67
CA ASP A 192 -12.24 6.90 -44.90
C ASP A 192 -12.83 5.51 -45.20
N PRO A 193 -14.16 5.34 -45.25
CA PRO A 193 -14.78 4.03 -45.54
C PRO A 193 -14.58 3.59 -47.01
N ALA A 194 -13.68 4.23 -47.76
CA ALA A 194 -13.57 4.09 -49.20
C ALA A 194 -12.70 2.92 -49.69
N ASP A 195 -11.83 2.33 -48.86
CA ASP A 195 -10.81 1.41 -49.37
C ASP A 195 -11.17 -0.09 -49.34
N ASP A 196 -12.30 -0.49 -48.72
CA ASP A 196 -12.67 -1.91 -48.57
C ASP A 196 -13.56 -2.48 -49.71
N TYR A 197 -13.89 -1.70 -50.75
CA TYR A 197 -14.80 -2.16 -51.83
C TYR A 197 -14.14 -2.55 -53.16
N PHE A 198 -12.82 -2.61 -53.28
CA PHE A 198 -12.18 -2.83 -54.57
C PHE A 198 -11.12 -3.95 -54.61
N ASN A 199 -11.47 -5.17 -54.16
CA ASN A 199 -10.80 -6.36 -54.71
C ASN A 199 -11.58 -7.68 -54.53
N ALA A 200 -12.69 -7.85 -55.25
CA ALA A 200 -13.35 -9.15 -55.36
C ALA A 200 -13.91 -9.37 -56.78
N SER A 201 -13.04 -9.47 -57.79
CA SER A 201 -13.25 -10.34 -58.98
C SER A 201 -12.08 -10.21 -59.97
N GLY A 202 -11.04 -11.03 -59.77
CA GLY A 202 -10.14 -11.46 -60.83
C GLY A 202 -10.73 -12.70 -61.53
N PRO A 203 -10.48 -12.89 -62.84
CA PRO A 203 -11.21 -13.86 -63.66
C PRO A 203 -10.60 -15.25 -63.55
N TYR A 204 -11.41 -16.28 -63.31
CA TYR A 204 -11.27 -17.65 -63.83
C TYR A 204 -12.60 -18.39 -63.68
#